data_AF-A0A1F1DJ12-F1
#
_entry.id   AF-A0A1F1DJ12-F1
#
_cell.length_a   1.000
_cell.length_b   1.000
_cell.length_c   1.000
_cell.angle_alpha   90.00
_cell.angle_beta   90.00
_cell.angle_gamma   90.00
#
_symmetry.space_group_name_H-M   'P 1'
#
loop_
_entity.id
_entity.type
_entity.pdbx_description
1 polymer ?
#
loop_
_entity_poly.entity_id
_entity_poly.type
_entity_poly.pdbx_seq_one_letter_code
_entity_poly.pdbx_strand_id
1 'polypeptide(L)'
;MKQNEKSGGSLRERWTERLAGRIAGSASAEEMRMWPFMLRTLALNLRAGIPLQEAVHTNPSSGQLGEFGQGELVPGTGKPRAKNSSRKSTRPRRARGSLSEEYGHKRCAEDIRRFTQALATVTSWGAPAHLACAQLLENSTRMRPHSRERLHDLQLSLRMSESAGAPLATSMERAAEHAEERIDALLGRQSALAAPRATGRILSWLPLLGLGLGVLMGSDPVGVLTGSVLGALTGLLGLGLAFAGRRWTAALVHRAEVESVRPSTGAVNAESETEKSASPAGSAPVDTALVLELLAAQLRVGLAPLAALGTLAEALNSRALHTVCQRLQMGSNWGSAWSGSAAGTFGELRDALAPAYTGGAPSTALLLSLADAHRLSERRAAERAAGKLSVALVVPLGLCSLPAFICLGIVPIIISLLPTLTG
;
A
#
# COMPACT_ATOMS: atom_id res chain seq x y z
N MET A 1 -45.73 19.85 13.18
CA MET A 1 -45.10 19.35 11.95
C MET A 1 -43.81 20.10 11.68
N LYS A 2 -42.63 19.50 11.96
CA LYS A 2 -41.28 19.82 11.42
C LYS A 2 -40.19 19.30 12.37
N GLN A 3 -40.06 17.98 12.48
CA GLN A 3 -38.89 17.34 13.10
C GLN A 3 -38.81 15.90 12.56
N ASN A 4 -38.57 15.72 11.26
CA ASN A 4 -38.25 14.37 10.75
C ASN A 4 -37.43 14.32 9.44
N GLU A 5 -36.59 15.32 9.15
CA GLU A 5 -35.76 15.31 7.92
C GLU A 5 -34.24 15.32 8.16
N LYS A 6 -33.75 15.47 9.40
CA LYS A 6 -32.29 15.52 9.67
C LYS A 6 -31.60 14.15 9.86
N SER A 7 -32.35 13.06 10.05
CA SER A 7 -31.76 11.73 10.31
C SER A 7 -31.44 10.93 9.03
N GLY A 8 -32.11 11.23 7.91
CA GLY A 8 -31.90 10.52 6.64
C GLY A 8 -30.56 10.81 5.96
N GLY A 9 -30.00 12.01 6.15
CA GLY A 9 -28.74 12.44 5.54
C GLY A 9 -27.52 11.68 6.05
N SER A 10 -27.39 11.48 7.38
CA SER A 10 -26.18 10.86 7.95
C SER A 10 -26.07 9.35 7.67
N LEU A 11 -27.21 8.66 7.53
CA LEU A 11 -27.22 7.23 7.20
C LEU A 11 -26.95 7.02 5.71
N ARG A 12 -27.54 7.84 4.82
CA ARG A 12 -27.21 7.78 3.39
C ARG A 12 -25.76 8.15 3.15
N GLU A 13 -25.24 9.17 3.83
CA GLU A 13 -23.82 9.53 3.79
C GLU A 13 -22.94 8.37 4.29
N ARG A 14 -23.19 7.80 5.47
CA ARG A 14 -22.46 6.64 5.99
C ARG A 14 -22.54 5.40 5.09
N TRP A 15 -23.67 5.16 4.43
CA TRP A 15 -23.83 4.08 3.46
C TRP A 15 -23.07 4.37 2.18
N THR A 16 -23.12 5.59 1.66
CA THR A 16 -22.30 6.02 0.53
C THR A 16 -20.82 6.04 0.88
N GLU A 17 -20.43 6.23 2.14
CA GLU A 17 -19.05 6.19 2.65
C GLU A 17 -18.54 4.75 2.77
N ARG A 18 -19.36 3.82 3.31
CA ARG A 18 -19.03 2.38 3.34
C ARG A 18 -19.03 1.77 1.95
N LEU A 19 -19.82 2.31 1.03
CA LEU A 19 -19.80 1.95 -0.39
C LEU A 19 -18.61 2.60 -1.08
N ALA A 20 -18.31 3.88 -0.88
CA ALA A 20 -17.17 4.58 -1.48
C ALA A 20 -15.83 4.03 -0.98
N GLY A 21 -15.72 3.61 0.28
CA GLY A 21 -14.56 2.90 0.82
C GLY A 21 -14.45 1.45 0.34
N ARG A 22 -15.57 0.81 -0.04
CA ARG A 22 -15.56 -0.51 -0.71
C ARG A 22 -15.37 -0.43 -2.23
N ILE A 23 -15.76 0.69 -2.84
CA ILE A 23 -15.67 0.97 -4.28
C ILE A 23 -14.29 1.55 -4.61
N ALA A 24 -13.69 2.30 -3.68
CA ALA A 24 -12.28 2.65 -3.69
C ALA A 24 -11.45 1.37 -3.63
N GLY A 25 -11.13 0.81 -4.80
CA GLY A 25 -10.13 -0.25 -4.89
C GLY A 25 -8.79 0.18 -4.29
N SER A 26 -7.84 -0.76 -4.24
CA SER A 26 -6.43 -0.45 -4.00
C SER A 26 -6.00 0.75 -4.85
N ALA A 27 -5.29 1.72 -4.25
CA ALA A 27 -4.82 2.88 -4.99
C ALA A 27 -3.98 2.43 -6.19
N SER A 28 -4.23 3.02 -7.36
CA SER A 28 -3.46 2.71 -8.57
C SER A 28 -2.01 3.18 -8.42
N ALA A 29 -1.08 2.54 -9.13
CA ALA A 29 0.32 2.98 -9.18
C ALA A 29 0.44 4.46 -9.63
N GLU A 30 -0.40 4.87 -10.58
CA GLU A 30 -0.49 6.26 -11.04
C GLU A 30 -1.00 7.21 -9.95
N GLU A 31 -2.02 6.80 -9.18
CA GLU A 31 -2.55 7.56 -8.05
C GLU A 31 -1.48 7.77 -6.97
N MET A 32 -0.67 6.74 -6.69
CA MET A 32 0.40 6.81 -5.69
C MET A 32 1.54 7.75 -6.09
N ARG A 33 1.88 7.81 -7.39
CA ARG A 33 2.99 8.62 -7.93
C ARG A 33 2.73 10.13 -7.94
N MET A 34 1.49 10.58 -7.74
CA MET A 34 1.14 12.00 -7.76
C MET A 34 1.80 12.81 -6.62
N TRP A 35 1.95 12.20 -5.44
CA TRP A 35 2.60 12.84 -4.29
C TRP A 35 4.09 13.14 -4.52
N PRO A 36 4.95 12.14 -4.84
CA PRO A 36 6.36 12.40 -5.14
C PRO A 36 6.55 13.39 -6.29
N PHE A 37 5.75 13.27 -7.36
CA PHE A 37 5.80 14.19 -8.48
C PHE A 37 5.55 15.65 -8.06
N MET A 38 4.53 15.89 -7.23
CA MET A 38 4.25 17.22 -6.69
C MET A 38 5.38 17.73 -5.80
N LEU A 39 5.92 16.88 -4.91
CA LEU A 39 7.03 17.25 -4.03
C LEU A 39 8.29 17.62 -4.82
N ARG A 40 8.63 16.85 -5.87
CA ARG A 40 9.75 17.14 -6.77
C ARG A 40 9.54 18.47 -7.50
N THR A 41 8.32 18.72 -7.97
CA THR A 41 7.96 19.97 -8.65
C THR A 41 8.13 21.18 -7.72
N LEU A 42 7.67 21.08 -6.47
CA LEU A 42 7.89 22.13 -5.46
C LEU A 42 9.38 22.33 -5.16
N ALA A 43 10.14 21.24 -5.00
CA ALA A 43 11.58 21.31 -4.74
C ALA A 43 12.33 22.03 -5.90
N LEU A 44 11.96 21.73 -7.14
CA LEU A 44 12.54 22.37 -8.33
C LEU A 44 12.21 23.87 -8.39
N ASN A 45 10.95 24.24 -8.15
CA ASN A 45 10.54 25.65 -8.14
C ASN A 45 11.25 26.45 -7.03
N LEU A 46 11.37 25.87 -5.83
CA LEU A 46 12.09 26.50 -4.72
C LEU A 46 13.58 26.65 -5.02
N ARG A 47 14.22 25.67 -5.67
CA ARG A 47 15.63 25.78 -6.12
C ARG A 47 15.81 26.83 -7.20
N ALA A 48 14.80 27.06 -8.04
CA ALA A 48 14.79 28.12 -9.04
C ALA A 48 14.56 29.52 -8.44
N GLY A 49 14.38 29.63 -7.11
CA GLY A 49 14.13 30.91 -6.42
C GLY A 49 12.69 31.41 -6.55
N ILE A 50 11.78 30.60 -7.08
CA ILE A 50 10.35 30.95 -7.18
C ILE A 50 9.75 30.91 -5.77
N PRO A 51 9.08 31.97 -5.31
CA PRO A 51 8.46 31.98 -3.99
C PRO A 51 7.38 30.90 -3.91
N LEU A 52 7.24 30.27 -2.74
CA LEU A 52 6.36 29.11 -2.55
C LEU A 52 4.90 29.40 -2.97
N GLN A 53 4.45 30.64 -2.77
CA GLN A 53 3.11 31.09 -3.16
C GLN A 53 2.92 30.99 -4.68
N GLU A 54 3.91 31.45 -5.45
CA GLU A 54 3.88 31.37 -6.91
C GLU A 54 4.06 29.93 -7.39
N ALA A 55 4.98 29.18 -6.78
CA ALA A 55 5.22 27.77 -7.09
C ALA A 55 3.96 26.89 -6.94
N VAL A 56 3.13 27.18 -5.93
CA VAL A 56 1.85 26.48 -5.70
C VAL A 56 0.83 26.78 -6.80
N HIS A 57 0.81 28.00 -7.34
CA HIS A 57 -0.09 28.41 -8.43
C HIS A 57 0.38 27.91 -9.81
N THR A 58 1.68 27.72 -10.02
CA THR A 58 2.24 27.18 -11.27
C THR A 58 2.05 25.68 -11.44
N ASN A 59 1.43 24.98 -10.48
CA ASN A 59 1.27 23.54 -10.53
C ASN A 59 0.59 23.07 -11.82
N PRO A 60 1.27 22.29 -12.69
CA PRO A 60 0.73 21.81 -13.97
C PRO A 60 -0.35 20.70 -13.81
N SER A 61 -0.81 20.43 -12.59
CA SER A 61 -1.63 19.28 -12.23
C SER A 61 -3.07 19.31 -12.79
N SER A 62 -3.55 20.43 -13.34
CA SER A 62 -4.88 20.46 -13.98
C SER A 62 -4.87 20.07 -15.47
N GLY A 63 -3.74 20.24 -16.17
CA GLY A 63 -3.64 20.00 -17.62
C GLY A 63 -2.95 18.70 -18.00
N GLN A 64 -1.87 18.34 -17.30
CA GLN A 64 -0.95 17.28 -17.75
C GLN A 64 -1.26 15.89 -17.15
N LEU A 65 -1.96 15.84 -16.02
CA LEU A 65 -2.42 14.59 -15.39
C LEU A 65 -3.50 13.86 -16.21
N GLY A 66 -4.17 14.55 -17.14
CA GLY A 66 -5.10 13.92 -18.10
C GLY A 66 -4.42 13.19 -19.27
N GLU A 67 -3.14 13.44 -19.51
CA GLU A 67 -2.39 12.90 -20.66
C GLU A 67 -1.67 11.58 -20.36
N PHE A 68 -1.40 11.27 -19.10
CA PHE A 68 -0.75 10.02 -18.70
C PHE A 68 -1.56 8.74 -18.99
N GLY A 69 -2.83 8.87 -19.39
CA GLY A 69 -3.69 7.76 -19.80
C GLY A 69 -3.76 7.51 -21.32
N GLN A 70 -3.07 8.29 -22.15
CA GLN A 70 -3.04 8.08 -23.61
C GLN A 70 -1.61 7.75 -24.04
N GLY A 71 -1.40 6.48 -24.40
CA GLY A 71 -0.10 5.95 -24.78
C GLY A 71 0.58 6.75 -25.89
N GLU A 72 1.91 6.70 -25.86
CA GLU A 72 2.82 7.18 -26.90
C GLU A 72 2.26 6.93 -28.31
N LEU A 73 1.97 8.03 -29.02
CA LEU A 73 1.95 8.05 -30.46
C LEU A 73 3.02 9.05 -30.91
N VAL A 74 4.09 8.47 -31.42
CA VAL A 74 5.23 9.11 -32.10
C VAL A 74 4.75 10.25 -33.03
N PRO A 75 5.34 11.45 -32.98
CA PRO A 75 4.98 12.53 -33.88
C PRO A 75 5.74 12.41 -35.21
N GLY A 76 5.02 12.07 -36.29
CA GLY A 76 5.54 12.05 -37.65
C GLY A 76 4.57 12.72 -38.64
N THR A 77 4.80 14.01 -38.88
CA THR A 77 4.55 14.80 -40.11
C THR A 77 3.24 14.61 -40.92
N GLY A 78 2.44 15.68 -41.03
CA GLY A 78 1.51 15.89 -42.17
C GLY A 78 0.20 16.60 -41.85
N LYS A 79 0.05 17.85 -42.30
CA LYS A 79 -1.13 18.75 -42.18
C LYS A 79 -2.29 18.36 -43.15
N PRO A 80 -3.49 19.00 -43.08
CA PRO A 80 -4.76 18.34 -42.78
C PRO A 80 -5.69 18.17 -43.99
N ARG A 81 -6.71 17.30 -43.87
CA ARG A 81 -7.88 17.38 -44.76
C ARG A 81 -9.18 17.02 -44.02
N ALA A 82 -10.08 18.00 -44.00
CA ALA A 82 -11.44 17.89 -43.51
C ALA A 82 -12.24 16.81 -44.25
N LYS A 83 -13.03 16.03 -43.50
CA LYS A 83 -14.26 15.41 -43.98
C LYS A 83 -15.20 15.16 -42.79
N ASN A 84 -16.31 15.87 -42.81
CA ASN A 84 -17.50 15.58 -42.02
C ASN A 84 -17.93 14.13 -42.28
N SER A 85 -18.01 13.31 -41.22
CA SER A 85 -18.91 12.17 -41.21
C SER A 85 -19.52 12.01 -39.83
N SER A 86 -20.84 12.16 -39.79
CA SER A 86 -21.71 11.83 -38.69
C SER A 86 -21.51 10.37 -38.27
N ARG A 87 -20.81 10.15 -37.16
CA ARG A 87 -20.79 8.84 -36.50
C ARG A 87 -21.60 8.90 -35.21
N LYS A 88 -22.80 8.32 -35.33
CA LYS A 88 -23.68 7.86 -34.25
C LYS A 88 -22.83 7.40 -33.06
N SER A 89 -23.03 8.07 -31.93
CA SER A 89 -22.37 7.79 -30.65
C SER A 89 -22.78 6.39 -30.14
N THR A 90 -22.03 5.36 -30.53
CA THR A 90 -22.04 4.09 -29.82
C THR A 90 -21.17 4.26 -28.58
N ARG A 91 -21.79 4.63 -27.45
CA ARG A 91 -21.11 4.69 -26.15
C ARG A 91 -20.50 3.31 -25.87
N PRO A 92 -19.17 3.17 -25.73
CA PRO A 92 -18.59 1.93 -25.24
C PRO A 92 -19.04 1.79 -23.79
N ARG A 93 -19.52 0.60 -23.47
CA ARG A 93 -19.99 0.18 -22.15
C ARG A 93 -18.77 0.21 -21.20
N ARG A 94 -18.47 1.39 -20.63
CA ARG A 94 -17.33 1.64 -19.73
C ARG A 94 -17.37 0.62 -18.59
N ALA A 95 -16.32 -0.18 -18.51
CA ALA A 95 -16.09 -1.12 -17.44
C ALA A 95 -16.03 -0.37 -16.10
N ARG A 96 -16.68 -0.93 -15.08
CA ARG A 96 -16.84 -0.38 -13.72
C ARG A 96 -15.50 -0.02 -13.03
N GLY A 97 -14.35 -0.50 -13.53
CA GLY A 97 -13.01 -0.16 -13.05
C GLY A 97 -12.56 1.28 -13.36
N SER A 98 -12.82 1.79 -14.59
CA SER A 98 -12.37 3.12 -15.01
C SER A 98 -12.93 4.27 -14.16
N LEU A 99 -14.16 4.12 -13.65
CA LEU A 99 -14.80 5.12 -12.81
C LEU A 99 -14.22 5.17 -11.39
N SER A 100 -13.72 4.04 -10.87
CA SER A 100 -13.08 3.98 -9.56
C SER A 100 -11.70 4.62 -9.59
N GLU A 101 -10.92 4.37 -10.65
CA GLU A 101 -9.60 4.97 -10.85
C GLU A 101 -9.71 6.48 -11.06
N GLU A 102 -10.64 6.92 -11.91
CA GLU A 102 -10.89 8.35 -12.15
C GLU A 102 -11.36 9.07 -10.87
N TYR A 103 -12.18 8.41 -10.05
CA TYR A 103 -12.57 8.94 -8.73
C TYR A 103 -11.37 9.06 -7.80
N GLY A 104 -10.56 8.00 -7.66
CA GLY A 104 -9.38 7.97 -6.79
C GLY A 104 -8.37 9.05 -7.13
N HIS A 105 -8.10 9.21 -8.43
CA HIS A 105 -7.22 10.24 -8.97
C HIS A 105 -7.69 11.65 -8.60
N LYS A 106 -8.96 11.99 -8.88
CA LYS A 106 -9.54 13.31 -8.52
C LYS A 106 -9.45 13.59 -7.02
N ARG A 107 -9.66 12.56 -6.21
CA ARG A 107 -9.63 12.64 -4.75
C ARG A 107 -8.23 12.92 -4.22
N CYS A 108 -7.23 12.20 -4.72
CA CYS A 108 -5.84 12.40 -4.32
C CYS A 108 -5.29 13.74 -4.84
N ALA A 109 -5.69 14.18 -6.04
CA ALA A 109 -5.38 15.51 -6.55
C ALA A 109 -5.95 16.62 -5.65
N GLU A 110 -7.18 16.45 -5.14
CA GLU A 110 -7.78 17.37 -4.17
C GLU A 110 -7.05 17.36 -2.83
N ASP A 111 -6.62 16.20 -2.33
CA ASP A 111 -5.82 16.08 -1.11
C ASP A 111 -4.46 16.82 -1.27
N ILE A 112 -3.81 16.70 -2.42
CA ILE A 112 -2.57 17.43 -2.78
C ILE A 112 -2.83 18.94 -2.87
N ARG A 113 -3.95 19.36 -3.47
CA ARG A 113 -4.32 20.77 -3.59
C ARG A 113 -4.52 21.42 -2.22
N ARG A 114 -5.19 20.73 -1.30
CA ARG A 114 -5.37 21.20 0.08
C ARG A 114 -4.05 21.32 0.82
N PHE A 115 -3.15 20.35 0.63
CA PHE A 115 -1.82 20.40 1.20
C PHE A 115 -1.02 21.61 0.68
N THR A 116 -0.94 21.78 -0.63
CA THR A 116 -0.18 22.90 -1.24
C THR A 116 -0.73 24.26 -0.83
N GLN A 117 -2.06 24.40 -0.71
CA GLN A 117 -2.70 25.60 -0.17
C GLN A 117 -2.34 25.83 1.31
N ALA A 118 -2.46 24.81 2.16
CA ALA A 118 -2.09 24.90 3.57
C ALA A 118 -0.62 25.26 3.76
N LEU A 119 0.25 24.68 2.92
CA LEU A 119 1.68 24.95 2.92
C LEU A 119 1.97 26.42 2.57
N ALA A 120 1.35 26.95 1.51
CA ALA A 120 1.49 28.36 1.14
C ALA A 120 0.96 29.29 2.24
N THR A 121 -0.17 28.96 2.87
CA THR A 121 -0.72 29.77 3.95
C THR A 121 0.19 29.78 5.17
N VAL A 122 0.63 28.62 5.66
CA VAL A 122 1.46 28.53 6.88
C VAL A 122 2.80 29.24 6.68
N THR A 123 3.46 29.00 5.54
CA THR A 123 4.77 29.62 5.26
C THR A 123 4.68 31.12 4.99
N SER A 124 3.55 31.64 4.51
CA SER A 124 3.37 33.10 4.34
C SER A 124 3.39 33.87 5.68
N TRP A 125 3.17 33.18 6.80
CA TRP A 125 3.22 33.75 8.15
C TRP A 125 4.58 33.48 8.82
N GLY A 126 5.56 32.94 8.07
CA GLY A 126 6.87 32.53 8.58
C GLY A 126 6.81 31.29 9.48
N ALA A 127 5.68 30.59 9.52
CA ALA A 127 5.54 29.39 10.33
C ALA A 127 6.20 28.16 9.65
N PRO A 128 6.67 27.17 10.43
CA PRO A 128 7.30 25.96 9.90
C PRO A 128 6.37 25.16 8.96
N ALA A 129 6.92 24.60 7.89
CA ALA A 129 6.17 23.87 6.87
C ALA A 129 5.54 22.58 7.41
N HIS A 130 6.15 21.92 8.41
CA HIS A 130 5.57 20.71 9.01
C HIS A 130 4.18 20.95 9.64
N LEU A 131 3.87 22.19 10.05
CA LEU A 131 2.55 22.53 10.60
C LEU A 131 1.44 22.47 9.56
N ALA A 132 1.75 22.66 8.27
CA ALA A 132 0.76 22.48 7.20
C ALA A 132 0.30 21.02 7.13
N CYS A 133 1.21 20.05 7.31
CA CYS A 133 0.86 18.65 7.41
C CYS A 133 0.03 18.37 8.67
N ALA A 134 0.44 18.91 9.82
CA ALA A 134 -0.26 18.73 11.10
C ALA A 134 -1.72 19.21 11.01
N GLN A 135 -1.93 20.44 10.54
CA GLN A 135 -3.25 21.03 10.35
C GLN A 135 -4.12 20.20 9.41
N LEU A 136 -3.54 19.71 8.31
CA LEU A 136 -4.30 18.94 7.34
C LEU A 136 -4.68 17.55 7.88
N LEU A 137 -3.78 16.90 8.64
CA LEU A 137 -4.03 15.61 9.28
C LEU A 137 -5.10 15.70 10.38
N GLU A 138 -5.14 16.80 11.13
CA GLU A 138 -6.17 17.06 12.15
C GLU A 138 -7.54 17.38 11.52
N ASN A 139 -7.56 18.24 10.50
CA ASN A 139 -8.80 18.74 9.91
C ASN A 139 -9.43 17.78 8.90
N SER A 140 -8.66 16.84 8.33
CA SER A 140 -9.11 15.98 7.23
C SER A 140 -9.53 14.59 7.74
N THR A 141 -10.74 14.50 8.30
CA THR A 141 -11.36 13.19 8.62
C THR A 141 -11.61 12.33 7.38
N ARG A 142 -11.76 12.97 6.22
CA ARG A 142 -11.98 12.34 4.94
C ARG A 142 -10.72 12.51 4.09
N MET A 143 -9.70 11.68 4.25
CA MET A 143 -8.50 11.63 3.38
C MET A 143 -8.31 10.21 2.83
N ARG A 144 -7.71 10.05 1.64
CA ARG A 144 -7.30 8.70 1.19
C ARG A 144 -6.26 8.12 2.15
N PRO A 145 -6.34 6.82 2.51
CA PRO A 145 -5.39 6.21 3.46
C PRO A 145 -3.93 6.39 3.04
N HIS A 146 -3.61 6.15 1.77
CA HIS A 146 -2.24 6.31 1.25
C HIS A 146 -1.75 7.77 1.30
N SER A 147 -2.63 8.75 1.04
CA SER A 147 -2.29 10.19 1.15
C SER A 147 -2.04 10.59 2.60
N ARG A 148 -2.82 10.02 3.55
CA ARG A 148 -2.61 10.22 4.98
C ARG A 148 -1.27 9.67 5.46
N GLU A 149 -0.91 8.45 5.03
CA GLU A 149 0.40 7.88 5.33
C GLU A 149 1.52 8.76 4.77
N ARG A 150 1.41 9.19 3.50
CA ARG A 150 2.41 10.08 2.88
C ARG A 150 2.56 11.41 3.61
N LEU A 151 1.47 11.98 4.14
CA LEU A 151 1.54 13.20 4.94
C LEU A 151 2.20 12.99 6.30
N HIS A 152 2.02 11.83 6.94
CA HIS A 152 2.77 11.50 8.16
C HIS A 152 4.28 11.38 7.89
N ASP A 153 4.66 10.65 6.83
CA ASP A 153 6.07 10.49 6.41
C ASP A 153 6.68 11.88 6.07
N LEU A 154 5.94 12.72 5.33
CA LEU A 154 6.35 14.08 4.97
C LEU A 154 6.45 15.00 6.19
N GLN A 155 5.49 14.94 7.12
CA GLN A 155 5.51 15.74 8.36
C GLN A 155 6.77 15.43 9.18
N LEU A 156 7.10 14.15 9.32
CA LEU A 156 8.30 13.72 10.03
C LEU A 156 9.56 14.25 9.34
N SER A 157 9.68 14.06 8.02
CA SER A 157 10.82 14.52 7.23
C SER A 157 11.01 16.03 7.31
N LEU A 158 9.93 16.80 7.18
CA LEU A 158 9.94 18.26 7.29
C LEU A 158 10.39 18.71 8.68
N ARG A 159 9.78 18.19 9.73
CA ARG A 159 10.09 18.60 11.10
C ARG A 159 11.54 18.31 11.47
N MET A 160 12.04 17.13 11.11
CA MET A 160 13.44 16.78 11.36
C MET A 160 14.39 17.66 10.54
N SER A 161 14.08 17.92 9.27
CA SER A 161 14.90 18.80 8.43
C SER A 161 14.92 20.25 8.93
N GLU A 162 13.77 20.76 9.38
CA GLU A 162 13.64 22.11 9.93
C GLU A 162 14.40 22.27 11.25
N SER A 163 14.40 21.25 12.11
CA SER A 163 15.24 21.27 13.33
C SER A 163 16.73 21.26 13.04
N ALA A 164 17.15 20.76 11.88
CA ALA A 164 18.52 20.87 11.37
C ALA A 164 18.82 22.19 10.64
N GLY A 165 17.81 23.03 10.39
CA GLY A 165 17.96 24.23 9.56
C GLY A 165 18.17 23.93 8.06
N ALA A 166 17.78 22.75 7.58
CA ALA A 166 17.92 22.40 6.17
C ALA A 166 16.96 23.22 5.28
N PRO A 167 17.38 23.64 4.07
CA PRO A 167 16.49 24.34 3.14
C PRO A 167 15.29 23.49 2.76
N LEU A 168 14.08 24.08 2.78
CA LEU A 168 12.81 23.41 2.48
C LEU A 168 12.84 22.60 1.17
N ALA A 169 13.52 23.12 0.14
CA ALA A 169 13.66 22.45 -1.15
C ALA A 169 14.36 21.08 -1.03
N THR A 170 15.38 20.98 -0.17
CA THR A 170 16.11 19.72 0.06
C THR A 170 15.26 18.73 0.86
N SER A 171 14.45 19.22 1.80
CA SER A 171 13.50 18.39 2.57
C SER A 171 12.39 17.81 1.67
N MET A 172 11.85 18.62 0.76
CA MET A 172 10.86 18.19 -0.23
C MET A 172 11.43 17.12 -1.17
N GLU A 173 12.67 17.32 -1.63
CA GLU A 173 13.34 16.37 -2.52
C GLU A 173 13.57 15.02 -1.85
N ARG A 174 14.05 15.02 -0.60
CA ARG A 174 14.23 13.80 0.18
C ARG A 174 12.92 13.10 0.50
N ALA A 175 11.87 13.86 0.79
CA ALA A 175 10.55 13.28 1.01
C ALA A 175 9.97 12.67 -0.29
N ALA A 176 10.27 13.25 -1.45
CA ALA A 176 9.90 12.69 -2.75
C ALA A 176 10.63 11.37 -3.01
N GLU A 177 11.95 11.34 -2.82
CA GLU A 177 12.80 10.14 -2.98
C GLU A 177 12.29 9.01 -2.07
N HIS A 178 12.05 9.30 -0.79
CA HIS A 178 11.51 8.31 0.14
C HIS A 178 10.12 7.80 -0.28
N ALA A 179 9.25 8.69 -0.77
CA ALA A 179 7.92 8.31 -1.25
C ALA A 179 7.99 7.42 -2.51
N GLU A 180 8.94 7.67 -3.41
CA GLU A 180 9.21 6.86 -4.61
C GLU A 180 9.73 5.47 -4.23
N GLU A 181 10.74 5.39 -3.36
CA GLU A 181 11.30 4.13 -2.88
C GLU A 181 10.21 3.25 -2.23
N ARG A 182 9.32 3.86 -1.44
CA ARG A 182 8.19 3.16 -0.82
C ARG A 182 7.17 2.68 -1.87
N ILE A 183 6.94 3.43 -2.95
CA ILE A 183 6.09 2.99 -4.06
C ILE A 183 6.72 1.82 -4.79
N ASP A 184 8.01 1.91 -5.10
CA ASP A 184 8.74 0.86 -5.82
C ASP A 184 8.81 -0.43 -5.01
N ALA A 185 9.00 -0.34 -3.68
CA ALA A 185 8.91 -1.50 -2.78
C ALA A 185 7.52 -2.15 -2.81
N LEU A 186 6.44 -1.35 -2.78
CA LEU A 186 5.07 -1.84 -2.87
C LEU A 186 4.77 -2.51 -4.22
N LEU A 187 5.18 -1.89 -5.33
CA LEU A 187 4.99 -2.43 -6.68
C LEU A 187 5.84 -3.69 -6.90
N GLY A 188 7.07 -3.72 -6.40
CA GLY A 188 7.93 -4.90 -6.40
C GLY A 188 7.27 -6.09 -5.69
N ARG A 189 6.68 -5.86 -4.51
CA ARG A 189 5.92 -6.88 -3.78
C ARG A 189 4.69 -7.36 -4.54
N GLN A 190 3.93 -6.44 -5.15
CA GLN A 190 2.77 -6.80 -5.95
C GLN A 190 3.16 -7.65 -7.18
N SER A 191 4.24 -7.28 -7.85
CA SER A 191 4.80 -8.00 -9.00
C SER A 191 5.26 -9.41 -8.62
N ALA A 192 6.00 -9.55 -7.50
CA ALA A 192 6.46 -10.85 -7.01
C ALA A 192 5.30 -11.83 -6.74
N LEU A 193 4.16 -11.33 -6.27
CA LEU A 193 2.96 -12.13 -5.99
C LEU A 193 2.02 -12.28 -7.22
N ALA A 194 2.24 -11.56 -8.31
CA ALA A 194 1.35 -11.57 -9.47
C ALA A 194 1.38 -12.91 -10.20
N ALA A 195 2.58 -13.45 -10.47
CA ALA A 195 2.73 -14.70 -11.21
C ALA A 195 2.06 -15.89 -10.49
N PRO A 196 2.32 -16.17 -9.19
CA PRO A 196 1.65 -17.25 -8.48
C PRO A 196 0.13 -17.08 -8.37
N ARG A 197 -0.36 -15.84 -8.20
CA ARG A 197 -1.81 -15.57 -8.20
C ARG A 197 -2.44 -15.86 -9.55
N ALA A 198 -1.79 -15.50 -10.64
CA ALA A 198 -2.28 -15.75 -11.99
C ALA A 198 -2.42 -17.25 -12.25
N THR A 199 -1.41 -18.06 -11.92
CA THR A 199 -1.47 -19.52 -12.06
C THR A 199 -2.57 -20.13 -11.20
N GLY A 200 -2.66 -19.73 -9.93
CA GLY A 200 -3.75 -20.21 -9.05
C GLY A 200 -5.14 -19.89 -9.59
N ARG A 201 -5.33 -18.69 -10.17
CA ARG A 201 -6.59 -18.28 -10.78
C ARG A 201 -6.89 -19.06 -12.06
N ILE A 202 -5.95 -19.19 -12.98
CA ILE A 202 -6.12 -19.95 -14.23
C ILE A 202 -6.47 -21.41 -13.92
N LEU A 203 -5.70 -22.03 -13.03
CA LEU A 203 -5.85 -23.46 -12.75
C LEU A 203 -7.15 -23.75 -11.97
N SER A 204 -7.64 -22.79 -11.17
CA SER A 204 -8.96 -22.89 -10.52
C SER A 204 -10.15 -22.88 -11.48
N TRP A 205 -9.96 -22.46 -12.75
CA TRP A 205 -11.00 -22.49 -13.79
C TRP A 205 -11.00 -23.81 -14.59
N LEU A 206 -10.01 -24.67 -14.39
CA LEU A 206 -9.86 -25.94 -15.11
C LEU A 206 -11.09 -26.87 -14.98
N PRO A 207 -11.77 -27.02 -13.81
CA PRO A 207 -12.97 -27.83 -13.71
C PRO A 207 -14.15 -27.30 -14.55
N LEU A 208 -14.27 -25.98 -14.69
CA LEU A 208 -15.31 -25.35 -15.54
C LEU A 208 -15.01 -25.57 -17.02
N LEU A 209 -13.74 -25.47 -17.42
CA LEU A 209 -13.30 -25.80 -18.77
C LEU A 209 -13.54 -27.27 -19.11
N GLY A 210 -13.29 -28.19 -18.17
CA GLY A 210 -13.57 -29.62 -18.33
C GLY A 210 -15.06 -29.91 -18.58
N LEU A 211 -15.94 -29.22 -17.84
CA LEU A 211 -17.39 -29.33 -18.02
C LEU A 211 -17.83 -28.77 -19.38
N GLY A 212 -17.25 -27.64 -19.82
CA GLY A 212 -17.50 -27.06 -21.14
C GLY A 212 -17.03 -27.95 -22.29
N LEU A 213 -15.87 -28.60 -22.17
CA LEU A 213 -15.37 -29.58 -23.14
C LEU A 213 -16.28 -30.82 -23.22
N GLY A 214 -16.83 -31.30 -22.09
CA GLY A 214 -17.80 -32.39 -22.06
C GLY A 214 -19.06 -32.08 -22.86
N VAL A 215 -19.62 -30.88 -22.70
CA VAL A 215 -20.76 -30.41 -23.49
C VAL A 215 -20.41 -30.33 -24.98
N LEU A 216 -19.19 -29.86 -25.31
CA LEU A 216 -18.74 -29.73 -26.71
C LEU A 216 -18.55 -31.09 -27.41
N MET A 217 -18.17 -32.14 -26.67
CA MET A 217 -18.12 -33.51 -27.19
C MET A 217 -19.51 -34.13 -27.45
N GLY A 218 -20.60 -33.41 -27.20
CA GLY A 218 -21.96 -33.91 -27.39
C GLY A 218 -22.42 -34.88 -26.31
N SER A 219 -21.64 -35.05 -25.23
CA SER A 219 -22.20 -35.60 -24.00
C SER A 219 -23.18 -34.56 -23.45
N ASP A 220 -24.29 -35.01 -22.87
CA ASP A 220 -25.24 -34.14 -22.16
C ASP A 220 -24.98 -34.26 -20.64
N PRO A 221 -23.83 -33.73 -20.14
CA PRO A 221 -23.41 -33.94 -18.76
C PRO A 221 -24.43 -33.32 -17.82
N VAL A 222 -25.04 -32.21 -18.20
CA VAL A 222 -26.10 -31.56 -17.43
C VAL A 222 -27.29 -32.50 -17.31
N GLY A 223 -27.72 -33.13 -18.41
CA GLY A 223 -28.79 -34.14 -18.41
C GLY A 223 -28.50 -35.35 -17.53
N VAL A 224 -27.27 -35.90 -17.56
CA VAL A 224 -26.86 -37.05 -16.73
C VAL A 224 -26.73 -36.67 -15.25
N LEU A 225 -26.22 -35.48 -14.96
CA LEU A 225 -26.10 -34.94 -13.60
C LEU A 225 -27.45 -34.60 -12.98
N THR A 226 -28.44 -34.13 -13.75
CA THR A 226 -29.78 -33.83 -13.23
C THR A 226 -30.77 -34.98 -13.34
N GLY A 227 -30.53 -35.94 -14.24
CA GLY A 227 -31.46 -37.02 -14.56
C GLY A 227 -31.40 -38.22 -13.61
N SER A 228 -30.34 -38.36 -12.81
CA SER A 228 -30.18 -39.47 -11.85
C SER A 228 -29.73 -38.96 -10.48
N VAL A 229 -30.27 -39.54 -9.40
CA VAL A 229 -29.90 -39.21 -8.01
C VAL A 229 -28.39 -39.40 -7.77
N LEU A 230 -27.79 -40.42 -8.39
CA LEU A 230 -26.34 -40.65 -8.34
C LEU A 230 -25.55 -39.55 -9.07
N GLY A 231 -26.07 -39.06 -10.20
CA GLY A 231 -25.50 -37.93 -10.94
C GLY A 231 -25.56 -36.64 -10.13
N ALA A 232 -26.68 -36.37 -9.47
CA ALA A 232 -26.86 -35.16 -8.67
C ALA A 232 -25.90 -35.13 -7.47
N LEU A 233 -25.72 -36.27 -6.78
CA LEU A 233 -24.79 -36.39 -5.65
C LEU A 233 -23.33 -36.20 -6.08
N THR A 234 -22.91 -36.78 -7.21
CA THR A 234 -21.55 -36.62 -7.74
C THR A 234 -21.27 -35.20 -8.24
N GLY A 235 -22.28 -34.54 -8.82
CA GLY A 235 -22.22 -33.13 -9.20
C GLY A 235 -22.07 -32.17 -8.03
N LEU A 236 -22.89 -32.36 -6.99
CA LEU A 236 -22.81 -31.57 -5.77
C LEU A 236 -21.46 -31.76 -5.07
N LEU A 237 -20.94 -32.99 -5.03
CA LEU A 237 -19.61 -33.29 -4.49
C LEU A 237 -18.52 -32.53 -5.27
N GLY A 238 -18.52 -32.63 -6.60
CA GLY A 238 -17.54 -31.95 -7.46
C GLY A 238 -17.62 -30.42 -7.36
N LEU A 239 -18.82 -29.86 -7.28
CA LEU A 239 -19.03 -28.42 -7.09
C LEU A 239 -18.56 -27.96 -5.71
N GLY A 240 -18.79 -28.76 -4.67
CA GLY A 240 -18.29 -28.54 -3.31
C GLY A 240 -16.77 -28.52 -3.25
N LEU A 241 -16.11 -29.51 -3.86
CA LEU A 241 -14.65 -29.59 -3.98
C LEU A 241 -14.08 -28.38 -4.75
N ALA A 242 -14.71 -27.97 -5.84
CA ALA A 242 -14.28 -26.79 -6.60
C ALA A 242 -14.45 -25.47 -5.83
N PHE A 243 -15.49 -25.35 -4.99
CA PHE A 243 -15.69 -24.19 -4.13
C PHE A 243 -14.69 -24.17 -2.96
N ALA A 244 -14.45 -25.32 -2.34
CA ALA A 244 -13.45 -25.49 -1.29
C ALA A 244 -12.03 -25.16 -1.81
N GLY A 245 -11.65 -25.65 -2.99
CA GLY A 245 -10.38 -25.33 -3.63
C GLY A 245 -10.21 -23.83 -3.91
N ARG A 246 -11.27 -23.16 -4.39
CA ARG A 246 -11.28 -21.68 -4.59
C ARG A 246 -11.17 -20.90 -3.28
N ARG A 247 -11.86 -21.34 -2.22
CA ARG A 247 -11.75 -20.69 -0.90
C ARG A 247 -10.38 -20.90 -0.27
N TRP A 248 -9.79 -22.09 -0.43
CA TRP A 248 -8.46 -22.40 0.10
C TRP A 248 -7.37 -21.59 -0.63
N THR A 249 -7.39 -21.56 -1.97
CA THR A 249 -6.45 -20.72 -2.75
C THR A 249 -6.58 -19.24 -2.39
N ALA A 250 -7.81 -18.71 -2.26
CA ALA A 250 -8.01 -17.33 -1.80
C ALA A 250 -7.47 -17.09 -0.38
N ALA A 251 -7.65 -18.06 0.53
CA ALA A 251 -7.13 -17.97 1.89
C ALA A 251 -5.58 -18.01 1.94
N LEU A 252 -4.93 -18.83 1.12
CA LEU A 252 -3.46 -18.88 1.01
C LEU A 252 -2.90 -17.56 0.46
N VAL A 253 -3.55 -16.99 -0.55
CA VAL A 253 -3.17 -15.69 -1.11
C VAL A 253 -3.29 -14.59 -0.05
N HIS A 254 -4.40 -14.56 0.68
CA HIS A 254 -4.60 -13.58 1.74
C HIS A 254 -3.59 -13.76 2.90
N ARG A 255 -3.28 -15.00 3.29
CA ARG A 255 -2.24 -15.25 4.31
C ARG A 255 -0.85 -14.80 3.85
N ALA A 256 -0.48 -15.04 2.59
CA ALA A 256 0.82 -14.58 2.07
C ALA A 256 0.88 -13.05 1.95
N GLU A 257 -0.22 -12.39 1.61
CA GLU A 257 -0.33 -10.93 1.65
C GLU A 257 -0.08 -10.41 3.07
N VAL A 258 -0.75 -10.97 4.07
CA VAL A 258 -0.60 -10.57 5.48
C VAL A 258 0.83 -10.82 5.97
N GLU A 259 1.43 -11.95 5.63
CA GLU A 259 2.81 -12.29 6.00
C GLU A 259 3.83 -11.35 5.36
N SER A 260 3.58 -10.91 4.13
CA SER A 260 4.44 -9.93 3.43
C SER A 260 4.26 -8.48 3.89
N VAL A 261 3.24 -8.20 4.70
CA VAL A 261 2.94 -6.87 5.27
C VAL A 261 3.43 -6.75 6.71
N ARG A 262 3.58 -7.86 7.44
CA ARG A 262 4.11 -7.83 8.80
C ARG A 262 5.60 -7.46 8.77
N PRO A 263 6.00 -6.35 9.39
CA PRO A 263 7.41 -6.04 9.59
C PRO A 263 8.07 -7.18 10.36
N SER A 264 9.25 -7.61 9.93
CA SER A 264 10.02 -8.71 10.53
C SER A 264 10.53 -8.43 11.96
N THR A 265 10.15 -7.31 12.58
CA THR A 265 10.43 -6.99 13.99
C THR A 265 9.80 -7.97 14.98
N GLY A 266 8.86 -8.83 14.54
CA GLY A 266 8.26 -9.87 15.38
C GLY A 266 8.93 -11.25 15.35
N ALA A 267 9.88 -11.50 14.45
CA ALA A 267 10.38 -12.86 14.22
C ALA A 267 11.41 -13.35 15.26
N VAL A 268 11.95 -12.47 16.11
CA VAL A 268 12.88 -12.86 17.19
C VAL A 268 12.19 -12.95 18.56
N ASN A 269 10.92 -12.52 18.68
CA ASN A 269 10.18 -12.52 19.95
C ASN A 269 8.95 -13.46 19.93
N ALA A 270 8.92 -14.46 19.04
CA ALA A 270 7.78 -15.38 18.89
C ALA A 270 7.69 -16.48 19.97
N GLU A 271 8.33 -16.29 21.12
CA GLU A 271 8.19 -17.11 22.33
C GLU A 271 8.01 -16.20 23.56
N SER A 272 6.89 -15.49 23.63
CA SER A 272 6.34 -14.93 24.87
C SER A 272 4.93 -14.39 24.63
N GLU A 273 3.98 -15.31 24.45
CA GLU A 273 2.56 -14.98 24.56
C GLU A 273 2.19 -14.81 26.04
N THR A 274 2.17 -13.57 26.55
CA THR A 274 1.21 -13.16 27.59
C THR A 274 1.12 -11.64 27.68
N GLU A 275 -0.12 -11.14 27.73
CA GLU A 275 -0.54 -9.75 27.97
C GLU A 275 -0.37 -8.71 26.85
N LYS A 276 -1.37 -8.75 25.97
CA LYS A 276 -1.93 -7.65 25.18
C LYS A 276 -2.06 -6.35 25.99
N SER A 277 -1.03 -5.52 25.99
CA SER A 277 -1.16 -4.09 26.29
C SER A 277 -1.75 -3.37 25.08
N ALA A 278 -2.94 -2.81 25.27
CA ALA A 278 -3.64 -1.97 24.32
C ALA A 278 -2.82 -0.68 24.05
N SER A 279 -2.06 -0.67 22.96
CA SER A 279 -1.52 0.58 22.41
C SER A 279 -2.65 1.32 21.67
N PRO A 280 -2.77 2.66 21.81
CA PRO A 280 -3.93 3.41 21.32
C PRO A 280 -4.01 3.32 19.79
N ALA A 281 -5.19 2.96 19.30
CA ALA A 281 -5.55 2.97 17.90
C ALA A 281 -5.47 4.42 17.38
N GLY A 282 -4.42 4.78 16.64
CA GLY A 282 -4.36 6.11 16.02
C GLY A 282 -3.06 6.54 15.34
N SER A 283 -1.88 6.03 15.69
CA SER A 283 -0.66 6.35 14.93
C SER A 283 -0.56 5.43 13.70
N ALA A 284 -0.56 6.03 12.51
CA ALA A 284 -0.09 5.33 11.31
C ALA A 284 1.32 4.78 11.59
N PRO A 285 1.66 3.56 11.17
CA PRO A 285 3.00 3.02 11.37
C PRO A 285 3.98 3.86 10.55
N VAL A 286 4.80 4.64 11.25
CA VAL A 286 5.93 5.37 10.66
C VAL A 286 6.98 4.35 10.24
N ASP A 287 7.54 4.53 9.06
CA ASP A 287 8.59 3.65 8.54
C ASP A 287 9.88 3.77 9.38
N THR A 288 10.36 2.64 9.90
CA THR A 288 11.61 2.57 10.69
C THR A 288 12.82 2.98 9.86
N ALA A 289 12.87 2.61 8.56
CA ALA A 289 13.97 2.99 7.69
C ALA A 289 14.03 4.52 7.52
N LEU A 290 12.87 5.17 7.36
CA LEU A 290 12.77 6.63 7.32
C LEU A 290 13.31 7.28 8.59
N VAL A 291 12.94 6.77 9.76
CA VAL A 291 13.41 7.30 11.06
C VAL A 291 14.94 7.21 11.16
N LEU A 292 15.53 6.08 10.75
CA LEU A 292 16.97 5.86 10.77
C LEU A 292 17.70 6.80 9.80
N GLU A 293 17.16 7.00 8.59
CA GLU A 293 17.72 7.90 7.57
C GLU A 293 17.64 9.37 7.96
N LEU A 294 16.50 9.80 8.52
CA LEU A 294 16.34 11.18 8.99
C LEU A 294 17.33 11.46 10.12
N LEU A 295 17.53 10.51 11.04
CA LEU A 295 18.51 10.66 12.10
C LEU A 295 19.95 10.66 11.56
N ALA A 296 20.28 9.77 10.63
CA ALA A 296 21.57 9.77 9.94
C ALA A 296 21.83 11.11 9.24
N ALA A 297 20.80 11.70 8.61
CA ALA A 297 20.89 13.00 7.99
C ALA A 297 21.18 14.12 9.00
N GLN A 298 20.55 14.11 10.19
CA GLN A 298 20.85 15.06 11.27
C GLN A 298 22.32 14.96 11.72
N LEU A 299 22.80 13.74 11.96
CA LEU A 299 24.19 13.52 12.38
C LEU A 299 25.19 13.95 11.31
N ARG A 300 24.88 13.76 10.02
CA ARG A 300 25.73 14.20 8.91
C ARG A 300 25.85 15.72 8.81
N VAL A 301 24.81 16.46 9.24
CA VAL A 301 24.83 17.93 9.35
C VAL A 301 25.59 18.39 10.61
N GLY A 302 25.94 17.48 11.51
CA GLY A 302 26.72 17.75 12.71
C GLY A 302 25.89 17.94 13.98
N LEU A 303 24.58 17.60 13.97
CA LEU A 303 23.81 17.58 15.20
C LEU A 303 24.37 16.55 16.18
N ALA A 304 24.45 16.92 17.46
CA ALA A 304 24.81 15.99 18.52
C ALA A 304 23.78 14.85 18.63
N PRO A 305 24.19 13.60 18.92
CA PRO A 305 23.28 12.45 19.00
C PRO A 305 22.09 12.66 19.93
N LEU A 306 22.29 13.31 21.07
CA LEU A 306 21.23 13.61 22.04
C LEU A 306 20.24 14.66 21.51
N ALA A 307 20.73 15.68 20.79
CA ALA A 307 19.86 16.69 20.18
C ALA A 307 19.03 16.08 19.05
N ALA A 308 19.66 15.26 18.21
CA ALA A 308 18.99 14.55 17.14
C ALA A 308 17.93 13.57 17.68
N LEU A 309 18.23 12.85 18.76
CA LEU A 309 17.26 11.99 19.46
C LEU A 309 16.10 12.79 20.08
N GLY A 310 16.38 13.98 20.63
CA GLY A 310 15.36 14.89 21.16
C GLY A 310 14.38 15.36 20.08
N THR A 311 14.90 15.80 18.92
CA THR A 311 14.06 16.20 17.78
C THR A 311 13.18 15.05 17.29
N LEU A 312 13.72 13.82 17.27
CA LEU A 312 12.96 12.63 16.90
C LEU A 312 11.87 12.28 17.93
N ALA A 313 12.18 12.39 19.23
CA ALA A 313 11.23 12.14 20.31
C ALA A 313 10.01 13.06 20.19
N GLU A 314 10.28 14.34 19.92
CA GLU A 314 9.26 15.36 19.69
C GLU A 314 8.46 15.07 18.42
N ALA A 315 9.15 14.71 17.33
CA ALA A 315 8.56 14.44 16.03
C ALA A 315 7.61 13.24 16.05
N LEU A 316 7.98 12.17 16.75
CA LEU A 316 7.14 10.98 16.96
C LEU A 316 6.12 11.14 18.09
N ASN A 317 6.18 12.23 18.86
CA ASN A 317 5.41 12.45 20.10
C ASN A 317 5.49 11.24 21.06
N SER A 318 6.68 10.63 21.16
CA SER A 318 6.87 9.37 21.89
C SER A 318 7.32 9.65 23.32
N ARG A 319 6.46 9.36 24.30
CA ARG A 319 6.78 9.49 25.74
C ARG A 319 7.99 8.65 26.15
N ALA A 320 8.18 7.49 25.52
CA ALA A 320 9.31 6.60 25.80
C ALA A 320 10.64 7.27 25.41
N LEU A 321 10.73 7.85 24.21
CA LEU A 321 11.93 8.55 23.76
C LEU A 321 12.19 9.84 24.55
N HIS A 322 11.14 10.58 24.93
CA HIS A 322 11.29 11.74 25.82
C HIS A 322 11.91 11.35 27.17
N THR A 323 11.45 10.24 27.75
CA THR A 323 11.99 9.72 29.01
C THR A 323 13.47 9.36 28.88
N VAL A 324 13.87 8.74 27.76
CA VAL A 324 15.28 8.42 27.49
C VAL A 324 16.12 9.70 27.38
N CYS A 325 15.66 10.68 26.58
CA CYS A 325 16.36 11.96 26.42
C CYS A 325 16.53 12.67 27.76
N GLN A 326 15.46 12.74 28.57
CA GLN A 326 15.49 13.36 29.88
C GLN A 326 16.46 12.66 30.84
N ARG A 327 16.50 11.32 30.85
CA ARG A 327 17.45 10.55 31.67
C ARG A 327 18.90 10.81 31.26
N LEU A 328 19.18 10.85 29.96
CA LEU A 328 20.53 11.16 29.45
C LEU A 328 20.94 12.60 29.80
N GLN A 329 20.02 13.57 29.70
CA GLN A 329 20.25 14.97 30.12
C GLN A 329 20.53 15.09 31.63
N MET A 330 19.91 14.24 32.46
CA MET A 330 20.17 14.16 33.90
C MET A 330 21.46 13.40 34.26
N GLY A 331 22.28 13.01 33.28
CA GLY A 331 23.56 12.33 33.50
C GLY A 331 23.44 10.82 33.75
N SER A 332 22.29 10.21 33.45
CA SER A 332 22.14 8.75 33.52
C SER A 332 23.05 8.07 32.48
N ASN A 333 23.59 6.89 32.83
CA ASN A 333 24.38 6.12 31.87
C ASN A 333 23.49 5.58 30.73
N TRP A 334 24.11 5.26 29.58
CA TRP A 334 23.38 4.81 28.38
C TRP A 334 22.48 3.60 28.67
N GLY A 335 22.98 2.58 29.36
CA GLY A 335 22.20 1.38 29.69
C GLY A 335 20.97 1.66 30.54
N SER A 336 21.11 2.47 31.61
CA SER A 336 20.01 2.83 32.51
C SER A 336 19.01 3.78 31.87
N ALA A 337 19.47 4.69 31.00
CA ALA A 337 18.59 5.61 30.30
C ALA A 337 17.57 4.87 29.41
N TRP A 338 18.03 3.84 28.69
CA TRP A 338 17.21 3.01 27.80
C TRP A 338 16.41 1.91 28.52
N SER A 339 16.52 1.77 29.84
CA SER A 339 15.78 0.76 30.62
C SER A 339 14.26 0.96 30.58
N GLY A 340 13.51 -0.15 30.48
CA GLY A 340 12.04 -0.16 30.47
C GLY A 340 11.42 -0.23 29.07
N SER A 341 10.27 0.42 28.88
CA SER A 341 9.47 0.33 27.64
C SER A 341 10.20 0.79 26.37
N ALA A 342 11.21 1.65 26.48
CA ALA A 342 11.98 2.13 25.32
C ALA A 342 12.91 1.06 24.74
N ALA A 343 13.42 0.14 25.57
CA ALA A 343 14.32 -0.94 25.13
C ALA A 343 13.65 -1.90 24.15
N GLY A 344 12.35 -2.17 24.33
CA GLY A 344 11.60 -3.08 23.47
C GLY A 344 11.23 -2.48 22.11
N THR A 345 10.84 -1.19 22.09
CA THR A 345 10.35 -0.54 20.85
C THR A 345 11.47 0.05 20.00
N PHE A 346 12.55 0.53 20.61
CA PHE A 346 13.62 1.28 19.93
C PHE A 346 15.01 0.66 20.16
N GLY A 347 15.08 -0.67 20.33
CA GLY A 347 16.33 -1.39 20.60
C GLY A 347 17.38 -1.23 19.51
N GLU A 348 16.98 -1.33 18.23
CA GLU A 348 17.88 -1.14 17.09
C GLU A 348 18.43 0.29 17.02
N LEU A 349 17.59 1.27 17.34
CA LEU A 349 17.98 2.67 17.40
C LEU A 349 18.98 2.92 18.54
N ARG A 350 18.75 2.31 19.71
CA ARG A 350 19.68 2.33 20.85
C ARG A 350 21.03 1.76 20.43
N ASP A 351 21.05 0.59 19.80
CA ASP A 351 22.29 -0.09 19.46
C ASP A 351 23.08 0.68 18.40
N ALA A 352 22.40 1.31 17.45
CA ALA A 352 23.01 2.16 16.44
C ALA A 352 23.63 3.44 17.00
N LEU A 353 22.99 4.08 17.99
CA LEU A 353 23.44 5.33 18.59
C LEU A 353 24.44 5.16 19.73
N ALA A 354 24.57 3.96 20.30
CA ALA A 354 25.47 3.71 21.40
C ALA A 354 26.92 4.14 21.10
N PRO A 355 27.53 3.80 19.93
CA PRO A 355 28.91 4.18 19.62
C PRO A 355 29.12 5.69 19.52
N ALA A 356 28.15 6.43 18.95
CA ALA A 356 28.22 7.88 18.88
C ALA A 356 28.07 8.55 20.25
N TYR A 357 27.23 8.02 21.12
CA TYR A 357 27.01 8.60 22.43
C TYR A 357 28.14 8.29 23.42
N THR A 358 28.63 7.05 23.46
CA THR A 358 29.63 6.63 24.47
C THR A 358 31.07 6.85 24.02
N GLY A 359 31.35 6.71 22.72
CA GLY A 359 32.70 6.74 22.17
C GLY A 359 32.95 7.89 21.17
N GLY A 360 31.96 8.72 20.88
CA GLY A 360 32.07 9.79 19.87
C GLY A 360 32.27 9.29 18.44
N ALA A 361 32.09 7.99 18.20
CA ALA A 361 32.28 7.39 16.88
C ALA A 361 31.15 7.80 15.92
N PRO A 362 31.41 7.98 14.61
CA PRO A 362 30.36 8.34 13.67
C PRO A 362 29.35 7.19 13.48
N SER A 363 28.16 7.30 14.07
CA SER A 363 27.06 6.33 13.90
C SER A 363 26.27 6.46 12.60
N THR A 364 26.59 7.44 11.75
CA THR A 364 25.84 7.71 10.51
C THR A 364 25.82 6.51 9.57
N ALA A 365 26.97 5.84 9.38
CA ALA A 365 27.06 4.65 8.53
C ALA A 365 26.28 3.46 9.13
N LEU A 366 26.27 3.31 10.46
CA LEU A 366 25.50 2.26 11.13
C LEU A 366 23.99 2.47 10.94
N LEU A 367 23.50 3.70 11.12
CA LEU A 367 22.10 4.04 10.90
C LEU A 367 21.66 3.77 9.45
N LEU A 368 22.47 4.18 8.47
CA LEU A 368 22.19 3.90 7.05
C LEU A 368 22.23 2.40 6.76
N SER A 369 23.21 1.66 7.30
CA SER A 369 23.29 0.21 7.12
C SER A 369 22.08 -0.53 7.72
N LEU A 370 21.53 -0.04 8.82
CA LEU A 370 20.31 -0.58 9.43
C LEU A 370 19.07 -0.24 8.61
N ALA A 371 18.98 0.99 8.08
CA ALA A 371 17.91 1.36 7.15
C ALA A 371 17.93 0.47 5.89
N ASP A 372 19.10 0.24 5.31
CA ASP A 372 19.28 -0.67 4.18
C ASP A 372 18.95 -2.13 4.55
N ALA A 373 19.37 -2.58 5.73
CA ALA A 373 19.05 -3.91 6.24
C ALA A 373 17.54 -4.10 6.40
N HIS A 374 16.81 -3.08 6.87
CA HIS A 374 15.35 -3.08 6.95
C HIS A 374 14.71 -3.21 5.56
N ARG A 375 15.08 -2.35 4.62
CA ARG A 375 14.59 -2.38 3.23
C ARG A 375 14.83 -3.74 2.56
N LEU A 376 16.03 -4.30 2.75
CA LEU A 376 16.38 -5.64 2.25
C LEU A 376 15.58 -6.75 2.94
N SER A 377 15.34 -6.63 4.25
CA SER A 377 14.55 -7.61 5.01
C SER A 377 13.11 -7.66 4.52
N GLU A 378 12.49 -6.51 4.25
CA GLU A 378 11.13 -6.40 3.70
C GLU A 378 11.05 -7.01 2.29
N ARG A 379 12.03 -6.70 1.43
CA ARG A 379 12.10 -7.28 0.08
C ARG A 379 12.23 -8.80 0.13
N ARG A 380 13.13 -9.33 0.98
CA ARG A 380 13.31 -10.77 1.17
C ARG A 380 12.05 -11.41 1.76
N ALA A 381 11.35 -10.75 2.66
CA ALA A 381 10.09 -11.25 3.22
C ALA A 381 9.02 -11.39 2.13
N ALA A 382 8.89 -10.41 1.23
CA ALA A 382 8.02 -10.48 0.07
C ALA A 382 8.38 -11.63 -0.89
N GLU A 383 9.66 -11.79 -1.22
CA GLU A 383 10.15 -12.87 -2.08
C GLU A 383 9.92 -14.26 -1.45
N ARG A 384 10.19 -14.41 -0.15
CA ARG A 384 9.91 -15.65 0.60
C ARG A 384 8.41 -15.95 0.65
N ALA A 385 7.56 -14.94 0.85
CA ALA A 385 6.11 -15.12 0.84
C ALA A 385 5.62 -15.59 -0.54
N ALA A 386 6.17 -15.02 -1.63
CA ALA A 386 5.88 -15.45 -2.99
C ALA A 386 6.33 -16.90 -3.24
N GLY A 387 7.54 -17.28 -2.81
CA GLY A 387 8.04 -18.65 -2.93
C GLY A 387 7.26 -19.67 -2.09
N LYS A 388 6.89 -19.33 -0.85
CA LYS A 388 6.02 -20.19 -0.03
C LYS A 388 4.65 -20.39 -0.68
N LEU A 389 4.10 -19.32 -1.26
CA LEU A 389 2.80 -19.37 -1.92
C LEU A 389 2.83 -20.20 -3.21
N SER A 390 3.90 -20.14 -4.02
CA SER A 390 4.00 -20.98 -5.22
C SER A 390 3.98 -22.48 -4.89
N VAL A 391 4.71 -22.90 -3.84
CA VAL A 391 4.70 -24.29 -3.37
C VAL A 391 3.36 -24.65 -2.73
N ALA A 392 2.83 -23.80 -1.86
CA ALA A 392 1.57 -24.05 -1.16
C ALA A 392 0.36 -24.12 -2.11
N LEU A 393 0.41 -23.47 -3.27
CA LEU A 393 -0.66 -23.54 -4.28
C LEU A 393 -0.78 -24.93 -4.92
N VAL A 394 0.30 -25.72 -4.98
CA VAL A 394 0.30 -27.05 -5.63
C VAL A 394 -0.53 -28.09 -4.87
N VAL A 395 -0.66 -27.92 -3.54
CA VAL A 395 -1.40 -28.84 -2.66
C VAL A 395 -2.93 -28.77 -2.89
N PRO A 396 -3.62 -27.62 -2.74
CA PRO A 396 -5.06 -27.52 -3.00
C PRO A 396 -5.39 -27.71 -4.48
N LEU A 397 -4.56 -27.15 -5.36
CA LEU A 397 -3.97 -27.84 -6.50
C LEU A 397 -4.51 -29.22 -6.88
N GLY A 398 -3.67 -30.20 -6.56
CA GLY A 398 -3.90 -31.61 -6.81
C GLY A 398 -4.99 -32.23 -5.93
N LEU A 399 -5.15 -31.81 -4.68
CA LEU A 399 -6.10 -32.45 -3.76
C LEU A 399 -7.57 -32.09 -4.05
N CYS A 400 -7.85 -30.91 -4.61
CA CYS A 400 -9.23 -30.49 -4.89
C CYS A 400 -9.56 -30.49 -6.39
N SER A 401 -8.63 -30.10 -7.26
CA SER A 401 -8.95 -29.90 -8.68
C SER A 401 -8.95 -31.21 -9.47
N LEU A 402 -8.06 -32.16 -9.16
CA LEU A 402 -8.05 -33.47 -9.80
C LEU A 402 -9.32 -34.27 -9.47
N PRO A 403 -9.74 -34.41 -8.19
CA PRO A 403 -11.00 -35.08 -7.86
C PRO A 403 -12.22 -34.36 -8.43
N ALA A 404 -12.25 -33.02 -8.38
CA ALA A 404 -13.35 -32.26 -8.98
C ALA A 404 -13.43 -32.46 -10.50
N PHE A 405 -12.29 -32.49 -11.21
CA PHE A 405 -12.24 -32.77 -12.64
C PHE A 405 -12.69 -34.19 -12.97
N ILE A 406 -12.31 -35.19 -12.16
CA ILE A 406 -12.76 -36.56 -12.34
C ILE A 406 -14.29 -36.65 -12.13
N CYS A 407 -14.81 -36.10 -11.03
CA CYS A 407 -16.23 -36.14 -10.71
C CYS A 407 -17.11 -35.35 -11.70
N LEU A 408 -16.66 -34.18 -12.17
CA LEU A 408 -17.45 -33.31 -13.04
C LEU A 408 -17.22 -33.55 -14.54
N GLY A 409 -16.04 -34.03 -14.93
CA GLY A 409 -15.66 -34.24 -16.33
C GLY A 409 -15.71 -35.70 -16.74
N ILE A 410 -14.90 -36.55 -16.10
CA ILE A 410 -14.66 -37.92 -16.56
C ILE A 410 -15.84 -38.85 -16.25
N VAL A 411 -16.35 -38.82 -15.02
CA VAL A 411 -17.42 -39.72 -14.56
C VAL A 411 -18.70 -39.60 -15.42
N PRO A 412 -19.22 -38.40 -15.71
CA PRO A 412 -20.40 -38.26 -16.55
C PRO A 412 -20.19 -38.77 -17.97
N ILE A 413 -19.00 -38.53 -18.54
CA ILE A 413 -18.66 -39.01 -19.89
C ILE A 413 -18.66 -40.54 -19.93
N ILE A 414 -18.02 -41.20 -18.96
CA ILE A 414 -18.01 -42.67 -18.86
C ILE A 414 -19.44 -43.21 -18.73
N ILE A 415 -20.26 -42.61 -17.87
CA ILE A 415 -21.67 -43.01 -17.68
C ILE A 415 -22.46 -42.84 -18.99
N SER A 416 -22.21 -41.78 -19.76
CA SER A 416 -22.89 -41.56 -21.04
C SER A 416 -22.47 -42.53 -22.15
N LEU A 417 -21.23 -43.03 -22.10
CA LEU A 417 -20.66 -43.94 -23.10
C LEU A 417 -20.89 -45.43 -22.81
N LEU A 418 -21.12 -45.79 -21.54
CA LEU A 418 -21.39 -47.18 -21.14
C LEU A 418 -22.59 -47.80 -21.91
N PRO A 419 -23.75 -47.14 -22.00
CA PRO A 419 -24.93 -47.67 -22.69
C PRO A 419 -24.71 -47.90 -24.19
N THR A 420 -23.85 -47.10 -24.82
CA THR A 420 -23.53 -47.21 -26.26
C THR A 420 -22.54 -48.32 -26.61
N LEU A 421 -21.81 -48.87 -25.64
CA LEU A 421 -20.84 -49.96 -25.84
C LEU A 421 -21.39 -51.34 -25.43
N THR A 422 -22.41 -51.38 -24.58
CA THR A 422 -23.08 -52.62 -24.14
C THR A 422 -24.37 -52.92 -24.91
N GLY A 423 -24.67 -52.17 -25.97
CA GLY A 423 -25.84 -52.33 -26.84
C GLY A 423 -25.49 -52.97 -28.17
#